data_AF-A0A3B4A4C6-F1
#
_entry.id   AF-A0A3B4A4C6-F1
#
_cell.length_a   1.000
_cell.length_b   1.000
_cell.length_c   1.000
_cell.angle_alpha   90.00
_cell.angle_beta   90.00
_cell.angle_gamma   90.00
#
_symmetry.space_group_name_H-M   'P 1'
#
loop_
_entity.id
_entity.type
_entity.pdbx_description
1 polymer ?
#
loop_
_entity_poly.entity_id
_entity_poly.type
_entity_poly.pdbx_seq_one_letter_code
_entity_poly.pdbx_strand_id
1 'polypeptide(L)'
;MFRRQSNQVERRNYWRKLKTFFKTLSLQRQMMENLIIARARQDALQRKMEQRRLRLQEEANRRFAASGAMTAEEQEQRILYTNVLEYEQDHDWPKLLKTKIKMNPDNINVVSELVSYLLSQADHPVVKLLRKYQYRIYNRLYPIVSKGLLQSPGVELRPSLSSQNLLHSVCSHSFSTETSLSPSHCQDHHLSSDHEEGETTVDRENSFEDLEQFLSQIDWVPPQDGTDQCSLNPELQSVQLDPSDVPIQEMEMRAIKDHLKAIVKDIHIAIEQLLSLCLLSFECLNTATSKDLCLASIEEAFFTPLWSALMALFRKVNRERELAFEASVRLYGDASPGDVGVPIKLFPPNVSTLQDSYPYESAVQELRLLIKDSCPQRKLDCIVRTLRVICACAEDYRCLHETDSTPKTAAIGADDLLPILSYVALRSQCPQLVSECAALEEFIHEGYLIGEEGYCLTSMQSALSYVESLHAGTL
;
A
#
# COMPACT_ATOMS: atom_id res chain seq x y z
N MET A 1 71.89 41.33 46.19
CA MET A 1 71.69 40.63 44.90
C MET A 1 70.28 40.04 44.73
N PHE A 2 69.65 39.45 45.76
CA PHE A 2 68.35 38.77 45.67
C PHE A 2 67.14 39.62 45.19
N ARG A 3 67.06 40.91 45.52
CA ARG A 3 65.94 41.79 45.09
C ARG A 3 65.90 42.05 43.57
N ARG A 4 67.05 41.98 42.87
CA ARG A 4 67.13 42.12 41.41
C ARG A 4 66.69 40.86 40.66
N GLN A 5 66.90 39.68 41.24
CA GLN A 5 66.45 38.40 40.67
C GLN A 5 64.93 38.21 40.79
N SER A 6 64.31 38.60 41.92
CA SER A 6 62.85 38.51 42.11
C SER A 6 62.08 39.37 41.09
N ASN A 7 62.49 40.63 40.88
CA ASN A 7 61.90 41.52 39.88
C ASN A 7 62.09 41.02 38.44
N GLN A 8 63.16 40.26 38.16
CA GLN A 8 63.37 39.63 36.84
C GLN A 8 62.44 38.45 36.60
N VAL A 9 62.17 37.64 37.63
CA VAL A 9 61.25 36.49 37.55
C VAL A 9 59.80 36.97 37.39
N GLU A 10 59.39 38.00 38.13
CA GLU A 10 58.08 38.62 37.98
C GLU A 10 57.87 39.25 36.59
N ARG A 11 58.87 39.97 36.06
CA ARG A 11 58.84 40.46 34.68
C ARG A 11 58.72 39.32 33.68
N ARG A 12 59.47 38.23 33.83
CA ARG A 12 59.37 37.05 32.96
C ARG A 12 57.98 36.39 33.01
N ASN A 13 57.35 36.37 34.19
CA ASN A 13 55.99 35.85 34.35
C ASN A 13 54.96 36.77 33.71
N TYR A 14 55.11 38.09 33.86
CA TYR A 14 54.28 39.09 33.20
C TYR A 14 54.37 38.99 31.67
N TRP A 15 55.59 38.91 31.11
CA TRP A 15 55.79 38.73 29.67
C TRP A 15 55.24 37.40 29.16
N ARG A 16 55.29 36.32 29.94
CA ARG A 16 54.65 35.05 29.60
C ARG A 16 53.12 35.19 29.55
N LYS A 17 52.52 35.79 30.59
CA LYS A 17 51.07 36.04 30.65
C LYS A 17 50.59 36.94 29.51
N LEU A 18 51.34 37.99 29.20
CA LEU A 18 51.04 38.89 28.09
C LEU A 18 51.15 38.17 26.75
N LYS A 19 52.18 37.33 26.55
CA LYS A 19 52.36 36.52 25.34
C LYS A 19 51.25 35.47 25.18
N THR A 20 50.79 34.84 26.26
CA THR A 20 49.62 33.93 26.21
C THR A 20 48.34 34.70 25.90
N PHE A 21 48.13 35.88 26.49
CA PHE A 21 46.96 36.72 26.22
C PHE A 21 46.90 37.16 24.75
N PHE A 22 48.02 37.64 24.18
CA PHE A 22 48.10 37.98 22.76
C PHE A 22 47.85 36.77 21.85
N LYS A 23 48.35 35.58 22.23
CA LYS A 23 48.05 34.34 21.49
C LYS A 23 46.58 33.99 21.56
N THR A 24 45.94 34.12 22.72
CA THR A 24 44.50 33.87 22.89
C THR A 24 43.67 34.84 22.07
N LEU A 25 43.97 36.14 22.11
CA LEU A 25 43.29 37.14 21.28
C LEU A 25 43.49 36.90 19.78
N SER A 26 44.71 36.51 19.37
CA SER A 26 44.99 36.14 17.98
C SER A 26 44.18 34.92 17.54
N LEU A 27 44.04 33.91 18.40
CA LEU A 27 43.26 32.71 18.11
C LEU A 27 41.76 33.02 18.05
N GLN A 28 41.24 33.82 18.99
CA GLN A 28 39.85 34.28 18.98
C GLN A 28 39.53 35.08 17.72
N ARG A 29 40.44 35.97 17.30
CA ARG A 29 40.31 36.72 16.05
C ARG A 29 40.29 35.79 14.84
N GLN A 30 41.21 34.82 14.76
CA GLN A 30 41.26 33.87 13.66
C GLN A 30 40.00 32.98 13.61
N MET A 31 39.47 32.56 14.76
CA MET A 31 38.23 31.80 14.84
C MET A 31 37.02 32.63 14.39
N MET A 32 36.95 33.90 14.81
CA MET A 32 35.93 34.84 14.35
C MET A 32 36.01 35.07 12.83
N GLU A 33 37.22 35.29 12.29
CA GLU A 33 37.44 35.45 10.85
C GLU A 33 37.02 34.18 10.09
N ASN A 34 37.38 32.99 10.58
CA ASN A 34 36.94 31.71 9.99
C ASN A 34 35.41 31.54 10.05
N LEU A 35 34.76 31.94 11.14
CA LEU A 35 33.30 31.89 11.27
C LEU A 35 32.61 32.84 10.29
N ILE A 36 33.13 34.06 10.13
CA ILE A 36 32.62 35.03 9.15
C ILE A 36 32.76 34.47 7.73
N ILE A 37 33.92 33.86 7.41
CA ILE A 37 34.15 33.24 6.09
C ILE A 37 33.20 32.07 5.87
N ALA A 38 33.01 31.20 6.86
CA ALA A 38 32.09 30.06 6.78
C ALA A 38 30.64 30.53 6.58
N ARG A 39 30.20 31.53 7.33
CA ARG A 39 28.87 32.13 7.19
C ARG A 39 28.68 32.78 5.82
N ALA A 40 29.66 33.55 5.34
CA ALA A 40 29.60 34.14 4.01
C ALA A 40 29.53 33.08 2.90
N ARG A 41 30.22 31.95 3.05
CA ARG A 41 30.13 30.80 2.14
C ARG A 41 28.77 30.12 2.19
N GLN A 42 28.22 29.91 3.40
CA GLN A 42 26.89 29.37 3.58
C GLN A 42 25.82 30.27 2.95
N ASP A 43 25.87 31.58 3.18
CA ASP A 43 24.94 32.54 2.58
C ASP A 43 25.09 32.59 1.05
N ALA A 44 26.32 32.49 0.53
CA ALA A 44 26.55 32.45 -0.91
C ALA A 44 26.00 31.17 -1.55
N LEU A 45 26.13 30.03 -0.87
CA LEU A 45 25.53 28.77 -1.31
C LEU A 45 24.00 28.84 -1.24
N GLN A 46 23.44 29.36 -0.16
CA GLN A 46 22.00 29.53 0.01
C GLN A 46 21.39 30.41 -1.08
N ARG A 47 21.98 31.58 -1.35
CA ARG A 47 21.51 32.44 -2.46
C ARG A 47 21.57 31.75 -3.81
N LYS A 48 22.61 30.93 -4.06
CA LYS A 48 22.70 30.15 -5.30
C LYS A 48 21.61 29.08 -5.38
N MET A 49 21.31 28.40 -4.27
CA MET A 49 20.22 27.42 -4.20
C MET A 49 18.86 28.08 -4.41
N GLU A 50 18.61 29.21 -3.77
CA GLU A 50 17.36 29.99 -3.94
C GLU A 50 17.19 30.49 -5.38
N GLN A 51 18.25 31.06 -5.98
CA GLN A 51 18.22 31.49 -7.38
C GLN A 51 17.99 30.32 -8.33
N ARG A 52 18.57 29.14 -8.05
CA ARG A 52 18.34 27.91 -8.82
C ARG A 52 16.87 27.51 -8.71
N ARG A 53 16.33 27.42 -7.50
CA ARG A 53 14.94 27.05 -7.24
C ARG A 53 13.95 28.00 -7.92
N LEU A 54 14.23 29.30 -7.90
CA LEU A 54 13.39 30.30 -8.57
C LEU A 54 13.33 30.08 -10.09
N ARG A 55 14.47 29.80 -10.74
CA ARG A 55 14.51 29.50 -12.19
C ARG A 55 13.72 28.24 -12.54
N LEU A 56 13.85 27.18 -11.74
CA LEU A 56 13.10 25.94 -11.93
C LEU A 56 11.61 26.14 -11.71
N GLN A 57 11.24 26.96 -10.73
CA GLN A 57 9.85 27.34 -10.48
C GLN A 57 9.27 28.16 -11.65
N GLU A 58 10.05 29.08 -12.24
CA GLU A 58 9.65 29.80 -13.46
C GLU A 58 9.48 28.87 -14.67
N GLU A 59 10.33 27.83 -14.80
CA GLU A 59 10.19 26.79 -15.82
C GLU A 59 8.93 25.96 -15.62
N ALA A 60 8.65 25.53 -14.38
CA ALA A 60 7.40 24.88 -14.02
C ALA A 60 6.21 25.79 -14.35
N ASN A 61 6.21 27.04 -13.90
CA ASN A 61 5.13 27.99 -14.17
C ASN A 61 4.89 28.18 -15.67
N ARG A 62 5.94 28.23 -16.49
CA ARG A 62 5.80 28.30 -17.96
C ARG A 62 5.11 27.07 -18.55
N ARG A 63 5.37 25.88 -18.02
CA ARG A 63 4.71 24.63 -18.45
C ARG A 63 3.22 24.61 -18.13
N PHE A 64 2.82 25.18 -16.99
CA PHE A 64 1.42 25.23 -16.57
C PHE A 64 0.68 26.51 -17.00
N ALA A 65 1.36 27.55 -17.49
CA ALA A 65 0.75 28.84 -17.88
C ALA A 65 -0.24 28.77 -19.05
N ALA A 66 -0.26 27.66 -19.81
CA ALA A 66 -1.25 27.43 -20.85
C ALA A 66 -2.63 26.97 -20.29
N SER A 67 -2.68 26.51 -19.04
CA SER A 67 -3.92 26.20 -18.32
C SER A 67 -4.36 27.44 -17.54
N GLY A 68 -5.64 27.81 -17.67
CA GLY A 68 -6.18 29.12 -17.27
C GLY A 68 -6.09 29.45 -15.77
N ALA A 69 -7.24 29.52 -15.08
CA ALA A 69 -7.30 29.99 -13.70
C ALA A 69 -6.54 29.05 -12.75
N MET A 70 -5.63 29.61 -11.96
CA MET A 70 -4.74 28.86 -11.07
C MET A 70 -5.54 28.18 -9.95
N THR A 71 -5.78 26.88 -10.08
CA THR A 71 -6.43 26.06 -9.05
C THR A 71 -5.42 25.63 -7.97
N ALA A 72 -5.92 25.23 -6.80
CA ALA A 72 -5.06 24.70 -5.73
C ALA A 72 -4.33 23.41 -6.16
N GLU A 73 -4.98 22.58 -6.97
CA GLU A 73 -4.42 21.33 -7.51
C GLU A 73 -3.30 21.61 -8.52
N GLU A 74 -3.49 22.59 -9.40
CA GLU A 74 -2.43 23.03 -10.32
C GLU A 74 -1.23 23.60 -9.56
N GLN A 75 -1.47 24.34 -8.47
CA GLN A 75 -0.41 24.86 -7.63
C GLN A 75 0.39 23.73 -6.97
N GLU A 76 -0.28 22.66 -6.49
CA GLU A 76 0.38 21.48 -5.95
C GLU A 76 1.19 20.74 -7.02
N GLN A 77 0.63 20.53 -8.22
CA GLN A 77 1.35 19.94 -9.35
C GLN A 77 2.58 20.75 -9.78
N ARG A 78 2.52 22.09 -9.77
CA ARG A 78 3.66 22.97 -10.06
C ARG A 78 4.78 22.79 -9.04
N ILE A 79 4.45 22.70 -7.76
CA ILE A 79 5.43 22.46 -6.69
C ILE A 79 6.08 21.09 -6.88
N LEU A 80 5.28 20.04 -7.11
CA LEU A 80 5.77 18.68 -7.34
C LEU A 80 6.68 18.60 -8.56
N TYR A 81 6.30 19.22 -9.67
CA TYR A 81 7.12 19.26 -10.88
C TYR A 81 8.42 20.05 -10.69
N THR A 82 8.37 21.15 -9.94
CA THR A 82 9.59 21.91 -9.57
C THR A 82 10.57 21.03 -8.80
N ASN A 83 10.07 20.19 -7.87
CA ASN A 83 10.90 19.26 -7.12
C ASN A 83 11.52 18.17 -8.03
N VAL A 84 10.78 17.70 -9.06
CA VAL A 84 11.35 16.78 -10.06
C VAL A 84 12.47 17.44 -10.84
N LEU A 85 12.25 18.67 -11.33
CA LEU A 85 13.29 19.41 -12.05
C LEU A 85 14.52 19.65 -11.18
N GLU A 86 14.34 19.91 -9.88
CA GLU A 86 15.46 20.03 -8.94
C GLU A 86 16.23 18.73 -8.82
N TYR A 87 15.54 17.58 -8.72
CA TYR A 87 16.14 16.26 -8.66
C TYR A 87 16.92 15.89 -9.94
N GLU A 88 16.38 16.17 -11.13
CA GLU A 88 17.03 15.89 -12.42
C GLU A 88 18.34 16.69 -12.65
N GLN A 89 18.55 17.77 -11.90
CA GLN A 89 19.78 18.54 -11.97
C GLN A 89 20.91 17.89 -11.17
N ASP A 90 20.58 17.19 -10.08
CA ASP A 90 21.56 16.50 -9.22
C ASP A 90 21.81 15.04 -9.66
N HIS A 91 21.03 14.53 -10.62
CA HIS A 91 21.12 13.15 -11.12
C HIS A 91 21.21 13.11 -12.65
N ASP A 92 22.17 12.34 -13.18
CA ASP A 92 22.40 12.25 -14.64
C ASP A 92 21.56 11.17 -15.32
N TRP A 93 21.08 10.17 -14.58
CA TRP A 93 20.31 9.05 -15.16
C TRP A 93 19.05 9.49 -15.92
N PRO A 94 18.23 10.49 -15.49
CA PRO A 94 17.04 10.87 -16.23
C PRO A 94 17.40 11.42 -17.61
N LYS A 95 18.51 12.17 -17.71
CA LYS A 95 19.01 12.73 -18.97
C LYS A 95 19.51 11.63 -19.90
N LEU A 96 20.33 10.71 -19.38
CA LEU A 96 20.82 9.55 -20.13
C LEU A 96 19.66 8.71 -20.67
N LEU A 97 18.64 8.51 -19.85
CA LEU A 97 17.48 7.70 -20.20
C LEU A 97 16.57 8.38 -21.23
N LYS A 98 16.33 9.70 -21.09
CA LYS A 98 15.66 10.54 -22.11
C LYS A 98 16.38 10.44 -23.45
N THR A 99 17.72 10.43 -23.46
CA THR A 99 18.49 10.22 -24.70
C THR A 99 18.38 8.80 -25.26
N LYS A 100 18.42 7.76 -24.40
CA LYS A 100 18.28 6.34 -24.79
C LYS A 100 16.93 6.08 -25.49
N ILE A 101 15.85 6.68 -25.00
CA ILE A 101 14.51 6.58 -25.57
C ILE A 101 14.39 7.40 -26.86
N LYS A 102 14.97 8.60 -26.92
CA LYS A 102 14.99 9.37 -28.17
C LYS A 102 15.69 8.62 -29.32
N MET A 103 16.67 7.78 -29.00
CA MET A 103 17.34 6.92 -29.97
C MET A 103 16.55 5.65 -30.32
N ASN A 104 15.61 5.21 -29.46
CA ASN A 104 14.82 3.99 -29.63
C ASN A 104 13.36 4.20 -29.18
N PRO A 105 12.57 5.01 -29.90
CA PRO A 105 11.22 5.38 -29.49
C PRO A 105 10.23 4.20 -29.49
N ASP A 106 10.43 3.20 -30.35
CA ASP A 106 9.49 2.08 -30.52
C ASP A 106 9.77 0.88 -29.60
N ASN A 107 10.80 0.94 -28.76
CA ASN A 107 11.19 -0.18 -27.91
C ASN A 107 10.46 -0.16 -26.55
N ILE A 108 9.35 -0.89 -26.48
CA ILE A 108 8.49 -1.02 -25.28
C ILE A 108 9.29 -1.46 -24.04
N ASN A 109 10.33 -2.29 -24.21
CA ASN A 109 11.14 -2.78 -23.09
C ASN A 109 11.95 -1.66 -22.41
N VAL A 110 12.36 -0.63 -23.16
CA VAL A 110 13.10 0.52 -22.61
C VAL A 110 12.17 1.38 -21.74
N VAL A 111 10.88 1.43 -22.08
CA VAL A 111 9.86 2.14 -21.28
C VAL A 111 9.59 1.40 -19.98
N SER A 112 9.43 0.07 -20.02
CA SER A 112 9.28 -0.74 -18.80
C SER A 112 10.50 -0.64 -17.88
N GLU A 113 11.71 -0.69 -18.45
CA GLU A 113 12.97 -0.49 -17.73
C GLU A 113 13.04 0.91 -17.10
N LEU A 114 12.51 1.94 -17.77
CA LEU A 114 12.45 3.30 -17.22
C LEU A 114 11.56 3.38 -16.00
N VAL A 115 10.33 2.87 -16.10
CA VAL A 115 9.35 3.04 -15.02
C VAL A 115 9.76 2.19 -13.81
N SER A 116 10.25 0.97 -14.03
CA SER A 116 10.82 0.14 -12.97
C SER A 116 12.04 0.81 -12.31
N TYR A 117 12.96 1.39 -13.09
CA TYR A 117 14.09 2.13 -12.53
C TYR A 117 13.63 3.35 -11.74
N LEU A 118 12.69 4.14 -12.26
CA LEU A 118 12.11 5.30 -11.57
C LEU A 118 11.51 4.91 -10.22
N LEU A 119 10.70 3.85 -10.19
CA LEU A 119 10.04 3.36 -8.99
C LEU A 119 11.03 2.76 -7.97
N SER A 120 12.21 2.30 -8.42
CA SER A 120 13.29 1.84 -7.54
C SER A 120 14.02 2.98 -6.80
N GLN A 121 13.95 4.22 -7.32
CA GLN A 121 14.64 5.37 -6.72
C GLN A 121 13.81 5.97 -5.58
N ALA A 122 14.07 5.53 -4.35
CA ALA A 122 13.36 5.99 -3.14
C ALA A 122 13.37 7.52 -2.95
N ASP A 123 14.42 8.20 -3.43
CA ASP A 123 14.56 9.64 -3.30
C ASP A 123 13.82 10.46 -4.36
N HIS A 124 13.36 9.82 -5.42
CA HIS A 124 12.69 10.50 -6.53
C HIS A 124 11.35 11.11 -6.06
N PRO A 125 11.02 12.36 -6.46
CA PRO A 125 9.81 13.03 -6.00
C PRO A 125 8.50 12.28 -6.30
N VAL A 126 8.43 11.56 -7.43
CA VAL A 126 7.28 10.69 -7.76
C VAL A 126 7.14 9.56 -6.73
N VAL A 127 8.23 8.91 -6.34
CA VAL A 127 8.20 7.80 -5.36
C VAL A 127 7.87 8.32 -3.96
N LYS A 128 8.40 9.49 -3.58
CA LYS A 128 8.01 10.18 -2.35
C LYS A 128 6.51 10.51 -2.32
N LEU A 129 5.97 10.98 -3.45
CA LEU A 129 4.54 11.25 -3.60
C LEU A 129 3.70 9.97 -3.52
N LEU A 130 4.14 8.89 -4.18
CA LEU A 130 3.49 7.58 -4.13
C LEU A 130 3.39 7.09 -2.70
N ARG A 131 4.49 7.14 -1.94
CA ARG A 131 4.54 6.76 -0.52
C ARG A 131 3.64 7.65 0.34
N LYS A 132 3.63 8.96 0.10
CA LYS A 132 2.73 9.92 0.79
C LYS A 132 1.25 9.53 0.58
N TYR A 133 0.85 9.19 -0.64
CA TYR A 133 -0.51 8.74 -0.92
C TYR A 133 -0.82 7.37 -0.31
N GLN A 134 0.11 6.42 -0.40
CA GLN A 134 -0.05 5.13 0.25
C GLN A 134 -0.28 5.26 1.74
N TYR A 135 0.53 6.07 2.43
CA TYR A 135 0.38 6.33 3.85
C TYR A 135 -0.95 7.01 4.19
N ARG A 136 -1.39 7.98 3.37
CA ARG A 136 -2.68 8.64 3.55
C ARG A 136 -3.84 7.65 3.44
N ILE A 137 -3.85 6.79 2.43
CA ILE A 137 -4.89 5.77 2.25
C ILE A 137 -4.85 4.77 3.40
N TYR A 138 -3.66 4.29 3.75
CA TYR A 138 -3.46 3.37 4.86
C TYR A 138 -4.02 3.93 6.18
N ASN A 139 -3.73 5.18 6.53
CA ASN A 139 -4.26 5.82 7.74
C ASN A 139 -5.80 5.90 7.76
N ARG A 140 -6.44 5.98 6.59
CA ARG A 140 -7.89 5.93 6.47
C ARG A 140 -8.44 4.50 6.57
N LEU A 141 -7.67 3.50 6.18
CA LEU A 141 -8.03 2.07 6.28
C LEU A 141 -7.82 1.52 7.70
N TYR A 142 -6.72 1.93 8.35
CA TYR A 142 -6.25 1.38 9.62
C TYR A 142 -7.33 1.31 10.72
N PRO A 143 -8.13 2.38 11.00
CA PRO A 143 -9.14 2.33 12.06
C PRO A 143 -10.28 1.34 11.79
N ILE A 144 -10.50 0.96 10.53
CA ILE A 144 -11.59 0.06 10.14
C ILE A 144 -11.11 -1.38 10.17
N VAL A 145 -9.90 -1.63 9.68
CA VAL A 145 -9.26 -2.95 9.67
C VAL A 145 -8.87 -3.39 11.09
N SER A 146 -8.28 -2.48 11.88
CA SER A 146 -7.87 -2.78 13.27
C SER A 146 -9.04 -3.10 14.20
N LYS A 147 -10.21 -2.46 14.01
CA LYS A 147 -11.42 -2.77 14.79
C LYS A 147 -11.98 -4.17 14.50
N GLY A 148 -11.65 -4.77 13.35
CA GLY A 148 -12.04 -6.14 13.01
C GLY A 148 -11.27 -7.22 13.79
N LEU A 149 -10.03 -6.93 14.23
CA LEU A 149 -9.19 -7.86 14.99
C LEU A 149 -9.55 -7.95 16.48
N LEU A 150 -10.29 -6.97 17.01
CA LEU A 150 -10.61 -6.89 18.44
C LEU A 150 -11.95 -7.53 18.83
N GLN A 151 -12.69 -8.09 17.87
CA GLN A 151 -13.91 -8.89 18.17
C GLN A 151 -13.55 -10.37 18.32
N SER A 152 -12.70 -10.67 19.29
CA SER A 152 -12.64 -11.96 19.98
C SER A 152 -13.19 -11.71 21.39
N PRO A 153 -14.11 -12.54 21.94
CA PRO A 153 -14.75 -12.26 23.21
C PRO A 153 -13.74 -12.46 24.36
N GLY A 154 -12.99 -11.40 24.66
CA GLY A 154 -12.04 -11.35 25.76
C GLY A 154 -12.46 -10.28 26.76
N VAL A 155 -13.30 -10.70 27.71
CA VAL A 155 -13.42 -10.16 29.09
C VAL A 155 -13.07 -8.67 29.26
N GLU A 156 -14.11 -7.84 29.29
CA GLU A 156 -14.01 -6.47 29.82
C GLU A 156 -13.48 -6.48 31.26
N LEU A 157 -12.27 -5.95 31.46
CA LEU A 157 -11.88 -5.40 32.75
C LEU A 157 -11.83 -3.88 32.62
N ARG A 158 -12.93 -3.24 33.02
CA ARG A 158 -13.01 -1.80 33.29
C ARG A 158 -11.87 -1.36 34.22
N PRO A 159 -11.20 -0.23 33.94
CA PRO A 159 -10.60 0.58 34.99
C PRO A 159 -11.52 1.77 35.27
N SER A 160 -12.24 1.70 36.38
CA SER A 160 -12.98 2.82 36.97
C SER A 160 -12.04 3.97 37.30
N LEU A 161 -12.40 5.18 36.88
CA LEU A 161 -11.86 6.41 37.44
C LEU A 161 -12.26 6.53 38.91
N SER A 162 -11.28 6.74 39.80
CA SER A 162 -11.52 7.49 41.04
C SER A 162 -10.24 8.16 41.53
N SER A 163 -10.19 9.48 41.37
CA SER A 163 -9.26 10.38 42.04
C SER A 163 -9.78 10.69 43.44
N GLN A 164 -8.99 10.47 44.50
CA GLN A 164 -9.13 11.14 45.81
C GLN A 164 -7.89 10.90 46.70
N ASN A 165 -6.97 11.88 46.66
CA ASN A 165 -6.34 12.60 47.78
C ASN A 165 -6.10 11.96 49.18
N LEU A 166 -4.89 12.24 49.68
CA LEU A 166 -4.44 12.59 51.06
C LEU A 166 -3.59 11.60 51.89
N LEU A 167 -2.30 11.98 52.01
CA LEU A 167 -1.45 12.16 53.21
C LEU A 167 -1.40 11.12 54.36
N HIS A 168 -0.18 10.58 54.62
CA HIS A 168 0.60 10.50 55.89
C HIS A 168 1.59 9.32 55.80
N SER A 169 2.92 9.50 55.83
CA SER A 169 3.82 9.71 56.98
C SER A 169 4.15 8.44 57.80
N VAL A 170 5.45 8.35 58.17
CA VAL A 170 6.12 7.49 59.18
C VAL A 170 6.56 6.09 58.69
N CYS A 171 7.83 5.85 58.31
CA CYS A 171 9.05 5.55 59.10
C CYS A 171 9.19 4.11 59.63
N SER A 172 10.46 3.63 59.59
CA SER A 172 11.11 2.58 60.40
C SER A 172 11.24 1.16 59.80
N HIS A 173 12.43 0.81 59.27
CA HIS A 173 13.55 0.04 59.91
C HIS A 173 13.40 -1.49 59.63
N SER A 174 14.37 -2.25 59.10
CA SER A 174 15.75 -2.48 59.55
C SER A 174 16.55 -3.42 58.61
N PHE A 175 17.83 -3.07 58.37
CA PHE A 175 19.12 -3.84 58.43
C PHE A 175 19.23 -5.26 57.80
N SER A 176 20.28 -5.62 57.02
CA SER A 176 21.75 -5.59 57.29
C SER A 176 22.57 -5.55 55.96
N THR A 177 23.59 -4.70 55.73
CA THR A 177 25.07 -4.79 56.01
C THR A 177 25.72 -6.14 55.62
N GLU A 178 26.80 -6.25 54.83
CA GLU A 178 28.14 -5.58 54.89
C GLU A 178 28.73 -5.33 53.46
N THR A 179 29.34 -4.20 53.07
CA THR A 179 30.65 -3.55 53.41
C THR A 179 31.91 -4.22 52.83
N SER A 180 32.51 -3.62 51.79
CA SER A 180 33.94 -3.23 51.81
C SER A 180 34.34 -2.28 50.65
N LEU A 181 34.56 -1.01 51.03
CA LEU A 181 35.71 -0.15 50.71
C LEU A 181 35.98 0.28 49.24
N SER A 182 35.60 1.54 49.00
CA SER A 182 36.05 2.49 47.97
C SER A 182 37.53 2.94 48.19
N PRO A 183 38.18 3.78 47.33
CA PRO A 183 37.77 5.20 47.23
C PRO A 183 38.05 5.95 45.90
N SER A 184 37.15 6.91 45.60
CA SER A 184 37.42 8.34 45.26
C SER A 184 38.20 8.67 43.97
N HIS A 185 37.89 9.70 43.18
CA HIS A 185 37.21 11.00 43.41
C HIS A 185 36.95 11.59 41.98
N CYS A 186 35.76 12.06 41.56
CA CYS A 186 35.06 13.31 41.94
C CYS A 186 35.91 14.57 41.64
N GLN A 187 35.40 15.73 41.20
CA GLN A 187 34.07 16.22 40.82
C GLN A 187 34.23 17.72 40.45
N ASP A 188 33.10 18.33 40.10
CA ASP A 188 32.75 19.77 40.25
C ASP A 188 33.06 20.69 39.06
N HIS A 189 32.03 21.08 38.30
CA HIS A 189 30.97 22.08 38.56
C HIS A 189 31.43 23.52 38.29
N HIS A 190 30.79 24.21 37.33
CA HIS A 190 30.16 25.53 37.55
C HIS A 190 29.42 26.07 36.30
N LEU A 191 28.10 26.25 36.48
CA LEU A 191 27.15 27.28 36.01
C LEU A 191 27.60 28.33 34.95
N SER A 192 26.75 28.61 33.93
CA SER A 192 25.90 29.83 33.81
C SER A 192 25.44 30.15 32.37
N SER A 193 24.25 30.77 32.26
CA SER A 193 23.72 31.66 31.21
C SER A 193 23.04 31.13 29.93
N ASP A 194 21.71 31.36 29.94
CA ASP A 194 20.93 32.19 28.99
C ASP A 194 20.43 31.65 27.64
N HIS A 195 19.08 31.63 27.54
CA HIS A 195 18.22 31.94 26.38
C HIS A 195 18.31 30.99 25.15
N GLU A 196 17.25 30.53 24.48
CA GLU A 196 15.89 31.02 24.23
C GLU A 196 14.91 29.86 24.03
N GLU A 197 13.62 30.17 24.20
CA GLU A 197 12.48 29.37 23.74
C GLU A 197 12.56 29.13 22.23
N GLY A 198 12.41 27.87 21.83
CA GLY A 198 12.17 27.47 20.46
C GLY A 198 11.38 26.17 20.49
N GLU A 199 10.06 26.30 20.33
CA GLU A 199 9.15 25.17 20.12
C GLU A 199 9.66 24.31 18.95
N THR A 200 10.24 23.15 19.25
CA THR A 200 10.36 22.08 18.27
C THR A 200 9.11 21.22 18.39
N THR A 201 8.09 21.54 17.59
CA THR A 201 7.07 20.58 17.21
C THR A 201 7.80 19.41 16.56
N VAL A 202 8.00 18.33 17.32
CA VAL A 202 8.55 17.09 16.80
C VAL A 202 7.54 16.58 15.77
N ASP A 203 7.87 16.74 14.49
CA ASP A 203 7.14 16.18 13.36
C ASP A 203 6.94 14.68 13.58
N ARG A 204 5.75 14.32 14.04
CA ARG A 204 5.28 12.95 14.22
C ARG A 204 4.85 12.31 12.88
N GLU A 205 5.22 12.92 11.75
CA GLU A 205 4.73 12.54 10.42
C GLU A 205 5.58 11.49 9.70
N ASN A 206 6.70 11.00 10.26
CA ASN A 206 7.63 10.14 9.52
C ASN A 206 8.05 8.85 10.24
N SER A 207 7.11 8.12 10.84
CA SER A 207 7.36 6.70 11.16
C SER A 207 6.96 5.82 9.97
N PHE A 208 7.70 5.95 8.86
CA PHE A 208 7.50 5.13 7.67
C PHE A 208 7.98 3.68 7.89
N GLU A 209 8.91 3.47 8.83
CA GLU A 209 9.39 2.13 9.22
C GLU A 209 8.29 1.31 9.94
N ASP A 210 7.44 1.94 10.76
CA ASP A 210 6.29 1.27 11.39
C ASP A 210 5.27 0.78 10.35
N LEU A 211 5.17 1.46 9.20
CA LEU A 211 4.26 1.08 8.11
C LEU A 211 4.73 -0.19 7.42
N GLU A 212 6.00 -0.27 6.98
CA GLU A 212 6.53 -1.47 6.31
C GLU A 212 6.52 -2.69 7.25
N GLN A 213 6.83 -2.48 8.54
CA GLN A 213 6.81 -3.54 9.53
C GLN A 213 5.38 -4.03 9.84
N PHE A 214 4.37 -3.17 9.76
CA PHE A 214 2.98 -3.57 9.94
C PHE A 214 2.38 -4.19 8.68
N LEU A 215 2.64 -3.63 7.50
CA LEU A 215 2.13 -4.16 6.22
C LEU A 215 2.62 -5.60 5.97
N SER A 216 3.86 -5.91 6.35
CA SER A 216 4.40 -7.29 6.31
C SER A 216 3.76 -8.25 7.34
N GLN A 217 3.09 -7.74 8.37
CA GLN A 217 2.35 -8.54 9.35
C GLN A 217 0.88 -8.77 8.98
N ILE A 218 0.30 -7.96 8.07
CA ILE A 218 -1.08 -8.11 7.59
C ILE A 218 -1.21 -9.22 6.53
N ASP A 219 -0.12 -9.85 6.10
CA ASP A 219 -0.18 -11.02 5.21
C ASP A 219 -1.05 -12.11 5.84
N TRP A 220 -2.32 -12.11 5.43
CA TRP A 220 -3.36 -12.97 5.95
C TRP A 220 -3.04 -14.41 5.55
N VAL A 221 -2.76 -15.25 6.54
CA VAL A 221 -2.61 -16.69 6.35
C VAL A 221 -4.00 -17.29 6.11
N PRO A 222 -4.23 -18.01 5.01
CA PRO A 222 -5.50 -18.71 4.80
C PRO A 222 -5.71 -19.77 5.90
N PRO A 223 -6.94 -20.11 6.27
CA PRO A 223 -7.18 -21.15 7.27
C PRO A 223 -6.53 -22.46 6.79
N GLN A 224 -5.53 -22.95 7.53
CA GLN A 224 -4.97 -24.28 7.27
C GLN A 224 -5.94 -25.34 7.77
N ASP A 225 -6.18 -26.34 6.93
CA ASP A 225 -6.85 -27.60 7.27
C ASP A 225 -6.18 -28.24 8.49
N GLY A 226 -6.83 -28.11 9.64
CA GLY A 226 -6.46 -28.74 10.89
C GLY A 226 -7.58 -29.66 11.33
N THR A 227 -7.40 -30.95 11.07
CA THR A 227 -8.26 -32.04 11.51
C THR A 227 -8.33 -32.06 13.04
N ASP A 228 -9.36 -31.49 13.65
CA ASP A 228 -9.71 -31.79 15.03
C ASP A 228 -11.22 -31.98 15.16
N GLN A 229 -11.59 -33.22 15.47
CA GLN A 229 -12.94 -33.66 15.74
C GLN A 229 -13.45 -32.93 16.99
N CYS A 230 -14.50 -32.12 16.83
CA CYS A 230 -15.33 -31.71 17.95
C CYS A 230 -16.80 -31.89 17.57
N SER A 231 -17.49 -32.68 18.38
CA SER A 231 -18.81 -33.23 18.14
C SER A 231 -19.88 -32.16 17.91
N LEU A 232 -20.75 -32.46 16.95
CA LEU A 232 -21.94 -31.69 16.57
C LEU A 232 -22.91 -31.57 17.76
N ASN A 233 -23.23 -30.34 18.16
CA ASN A 233 -24.49 -30.01 18.84
C ASN A 233 -25.36 -29.18 17.89
N PRO A 234 -26.54 -29.67 17.46
CA PRO A 234 -27.42 -28.96 16.54
C PRO A 234 -28.38 -28.06 17.30
N GLU A 235 -27.88 -27.04 18.01
CA GLU A 235 -28.72 -26.02 18.65
C GLU A 235 -28.03 -24.64 18.62
N LEU A 236 -27.94 -24.05 17.43
CA LEU A 236 -27.84 -22.59 17.26
C LEU A 236 -28.84 -22.16 16.20
N GLN A 237 -30.12 -22.33 16.53
CA GLN A 237 -31.20 -21.60 15.89
C GLN A 237 -31.22 -20.17 16.44
N SER A 238 -31.22 -19.20 15.52
CA SER A 238 -31.66 -17.81 15.71
C SER A 238 -31.14 -17.08 16.96
N VAL A 239 -30.04 -16.34 16.80
CA VAL A 239 -29.82 -15.15 17.63
C VAL A 239 -30.99 -14.21 17.33
N GLN A 240 -31.96 -14.13 18.25
CA GLN A 240 -32.99 -13.10 18.22
C GLN A 240 -32.29 -11.74 18.42
N LEU A 241 -32.21 -10.96 17.33
CA LEU A 241 -31.73 -9.59 17.35
C LEU A 241 -32.73 -8.72 18.11
N ASP A 242 -32.23 -7.94 19.08
CA ASP A 242 -33.03 -6.91 19.75
C ASP A 242 -33.43 -5.84 18.71
N PRO A 243 -34.72 -5.50 18.55
CA PRO A 243 -35.17 -4.56 17.50
C PRO A 243 -34.53 -3.16 17.56
N SER A 244 -33.88 -2.80 18.67
CA SER A 244 -33.16 -1.53 18.85
C SER A 244 -31.81 -1.45 18.14
N ASP A 245 -31.19 -2.59 17.78
CA ASP A 245 -29.82 -2.63 17.25
C ASP A 245 -29.76 -2.67 15.71
N VAL A 246 -30.86 -3.06 15.05
CA VAL A 246 -30.98 -3.10 13.58
C VAL A 246 -30.73 -1.71 12.94
N PRO A 247 -31.30 -0.60 13.45
CA PRO A 247 -31.02 0.74 12.90
C PRO A 247 -29.56 1.16 13.06
N ILE A 248 -28.88 0.72 14.13
CA ILE A 248 -27.49 1.06 14.41
C ILE A 248 -26.57 0.35 13.42
N GLN A 249 -26.79 -0.95 13.20
CA GLN A 249 -26.00 -1.75 12.26
C GLN A 249 -26.17 -1.29 10.80
N GLU A 250 -27.38 -0.92 10.39
CA GLU A 250 -27.63 -0.34 9.06
C GLU A 250 -26.92 1.00 8.87
N MET A 251 -26.89 1.85 9.90
CA MET A 251 -26.16 3.12 9.88
C MET A 251 -24.64 2.90 9.79
N GLU A 252 -24.10 1.94 10.55
CA GLU A 252 -22.68 1.57 10.48
C GLU A 252 -22.30 1.03 9.09
N MET A 253 -23.12 0.13 8.53
CA MET A 253 -22.89 -0.42 7.19
C MET A 253 -22.92 0.68 6.12
N ARG A 254 -23.86 1.63 6.21
CA ARG A 254 -23.92 2.79 5.31
C ARG A 254 -22.66 3.66 5.44
N ALA A 255 -22.20 3.93 6.65
CA ALA A 255 -20.98 4.69 6.89
C ALA A 255 -19.74 4.00 6.31
N ILE A 256 -19.63 2.67 6.44
CA ILE A 256 -18.53 1.89 5.86
C ILE A 256 -18.56 1.96 4.33
N LYS A 257 -19.74 1.84 3.70
CA LYS A 257 -19.91 1.96 2.24
C LYS A 257 -19.51 3.35 1.74
N ASP A 258 -19.91 4.41 2.45
CA ASP A 258 -19.55 5.78 2.10
C ASP A 258 -18.04 6.02 2.25
N HIS A 259 -17.43 5.45 3.30
CA HIS A 259 -15.98 5.51 3.49
C HIS A 259 -15.22 4.75 2.40
N LEU A 260 -15.70 3.57 1.98
CA LEU A 260 -15.16 2.83 0.84
C LEU A 260 -15.16 3.68 -0.42
N LYS A 261 -16.31 4.28 -0.78
CA LYS A 261 -16.41 5.18 -1.95
C LYS A 261 -15.42 6.34 -1.87
N ALA A 262 -15.28 6.94 -0.70
CA ALA A 262 -14.34 8.04 -0.49
C ALA A 262 -12.87 7.58 -0.57
N ILE A 263 -12.54 6.34 -0.19
CA ILE A 263 -11.19 5.77 -0.38
C ILE A 263 -10.92 5.48 -1.85
N VAL A 264 -11.86 4.83 -2.52
CA VAL A 264 -11.76 4.52 -3.96
C VAL A 264 -11.53 5.80 -4.76
N LYS A 265 -12.29 6.86 -4.48
CA LYS A 265 -12.09 8.17 -5.10
C LYS A 265 -10.68 8.74 -4.84
N ASP A 266 -10.22 8.71 -3.59
CA ASP A 266 -8.88 9.22 -3.25
C ASP A 266 -7.76 8.43 -3.96
N ILE A 267 -7.94 7.11 -4.16
CA ILE A 267 -6.99 6.25 -4.89
C ILE A 267 -6.92 6.65 -6.36
N HIS A 268 -8.06 6.82 -7.04
CA HIS A 268 -8.09 7.26 -8.43
C HIS A 268 -7.40 8.61 -8.61
N ILE A 269 -7.71 9.58 -7.74
CA ILE A 269 -7.06 10.89 -7.76
C ILE A 269 -5.54 10.75 -7.57
N ALA A 270 -5.10 9.91 -6.62
CA ALA A 270 -3.69 9.70 -6.36
C ALA A 270 -2.95 9.09 -7.58
N ILE A 271 -3.53 8.06 -8.20
CA ILE A 271 -2.96 7.40 -9.38
C ILE A 271 -2.92 8.37 -10.57
N GLU A 272 -3.98 9.15 -10.80
CA GLU A 272 -4.03 10.15 -11.86
C GLU A 272 -2.96 11.24 -11.67
N GLN A 273 -2.79 11.72 -10.43
CA GLN A 273 -1.76 12.71 -10.11
C GLN A 273 -0.33 12.14 -10.27
N LEU A 274 -0.11 10.88 -9.90
CA LEU A 274 1.17 10.20 -10.11
C LEU A 274 1.47 10.01 -11.60
N LEU A 275 0.48 9.56 -12.38
CA LEU A 275 0.60 9.40 -13.81
C LEU A 275 0.88 10.75 -14.49
N SER A 276 0.10 11.78 -14.17
CA SER A 276 0.30 13.14 -14.68
C SER A 276 1.72 13.64 -14.41
N LEU A 277 2.22 13.49 -13.18
CA LEU A 277 3.57 13.89 -12.82
C LEU A 277 4.64 13.08 -13.59
N CYS A 278 4.44 11.78 -13.79
CA CYS A 278 5.34 10.95 -14.61
C CYS A 278 5.39 11.42 -16.07
N LEU A 279 4.22 11.69 -16.67
CA LEU A 279 4.12 12.15 -18.05
C LEU A 279 4.70 13.55 -18.25
N LEU A 280 4.57 14.43 -17.25
CA LEU A 280 5.21 15.75 -17.24
C LEU A 280 6.73 15.65 -17.15
N SER A 281 7.23 14.74 -16.30
CA SER A 281 8.67 14.54 -16.07
C SER A 281 9.35 13.88 -17.27
N PHE A 282 8.63 12.97 -17.94
CA PHE A 282 9.11 12.18 -19.07
C PHE A 282 8.12 12.30 -20.23
N GLU A 283 8.24 13.35 -21.04
CA GLU A 283 7.38 13.58 -22.22
C GLU A 283 7.38 12.40 -23.21
N CYS A 284 8.45 11.61 -23.24
CA CYS A 284 8.54 10.41 -24.07
C CYS A 284 7.53 9.32 -23.69
N LEU A 285 6.95 9.38 -22.49
CA LEU A 285 5.89 8.49 -22.03
C LEU A 285 4.51 8.90 -22.56
N ASN A 286 4.38 9.99 -23.31
CA ASN A 286 3.09 10.52 -23.76
C ASN A 286 2.47 9.79 -24.98
N THR A 287 3.03 8.65 -25.40
CA THR A 287 2.36 7.77 -26.39
C THR A 287 1.31 6.89 -25.69
N ALA A 288 0.30 6.39 -26.42
CA ALA A 288 -0.75 5.56 -25.83
C ALA A 288 -0.17 4.33 -25.11
N THR A 289 0.64 3.53 -25.82
CA THR A 289 1.23 2.30 -25.27
C THR A 289 2.15 2.56 -24.07
N SER A 290 2.92 3.65 -24.06
CA SER A 290 3.79 3.98 -22.93
C SER A 290 3.00 4.50 -21.72
N LYS A 291 1.86 5.17 -21.94
CA LYS A 291 0.96 5.57 -20.85
C LYS A 291 0.38 4.37 -20.15
N ASP A 292 -0.12 3.40 -20.91
CA ASP A 292 -0.74 2.19 -20.36
C ASP A 292 0.27 1.39 -19.52
N LEU A 293 1.50 1.23 -20.03
CA LEU A 293 2.58 0.56 -19.30
C LEU A 293 3.03 1.33 -18.04
N CYS A 294 3.07 2.65 -18.12
CA CYS A 294 3.39 3.51 -16.98
C CYS A 294 2.30 3.39 -15.89
N LEU A 295 1.03 3.47 -16.29
CA LEU A 295 -0.12 3.30 -15.40
C LEU A 295 -0.08 1.92 -14.73
N ALA A 296 0.12 0.84 -15.49
CA ALA A 296 0.25 -0.52 -14.96
C ALA A 296 1.33 -0.64 -13.88
N SER A 297 2.50 -0.03 -14.13
CA SER A 297 3.62 -0.07 -13.19
C SER A 297 3.34 0.77 -11.93
N ILE A 298 2.69 1.92 -12.08
CA ILE A 298 2.27 2.77 -10.94
C ILE A 298 1.23 2.02 -10.11
N GLU A 299 0.22 1.42 -10.73
CA GLU A 299 -0.81 0.64 -10.06
C GLU A 299 -0.20 -0.54 -9.28
N GLU A 300 0.71 -1.29 -9.91
CA GLU A 300 1.39 -2.39 -9.25
C GLU A 300 2.12 -1.92 -7.99
N ALA A 301 2.93 -0.87 -8.11
CA ALA A 301 3.65 -0.31 -6.96
C ALA A 301 2.70 0.30 -5.91
N PHE A 302 1.58 0.88 -6.34
CA PHE A 302 0.62 1.56 -5.46
C PHE A 302 -0.21 0.56 -4.65
N PHE A 303 -0.81 -0.44 -5.30
CA PHE A 303 -1.73 -1.39 -4.70
C PHE A 303 -1.03 -2.48 -3.90
N THR A 304 0.16 -2.94 -4.29
CA THR A 304 0.86 -4.04 -3.62
C THR A 304 0.89 -3.93 -2.09
N PRO A 305 1.33 -2.81 -1.49
CA PRO A 305 1.33 -2.65 -0.04
C PRO A 305 -0.06 -2.43 0.59
N LEU A 306 -1.06 -2.02 -0.20
CA LEU A 306 -2.38 -1.63 0.32
C LEU A 306 -3.46 -2.71 0.12
N TRP A 307 -3.22 -3.68 -0.76
CA TRP A 307 -4.25 -4.59 -1.23
C TRP A 307 -4.91 -5.37 -0.10
N SER A 308 -4.12 -5.90 0.83
CA SER A 308 -4.63 -6.66 1.97
C SER A 308 -5.58 -5.82 2.85
N ALA A 309 -5.22 -4.58 3.13
CA ALA A 309 -6.04 -3.65 3.90
C ALA A 309 -7.30 -3.20 3.12
N LEU A 310 -7.19 -3.01 1.79
CA LEU A 310 -8.33 -2.75 0.92
C LEU A 310 -9.29 -3.94 0.90
N MET A 311 -8.77 -5.16 0.74
CA MET A 311 -9.57 -6.37 0.78
C MET A 311 -10.30 -6.51 2.10
N ALA A 312 -9.66 -6.24 3.24
CA ALA A 312 -10.36 -6.25 4.53
C ALA A 312 -11.60 -5.32 4.55
N LEU A 313 -11.51 -4.14 3.91
CA LEU A 313 -12.66 -3.23 3.77
C LEU A 313 -13.71 -3.75 2.78
N PHE A 314 -13.31 -4.22 1.60
CA PHE A 314 -14.22 -4.78 0.59
C PHE A 314 -14.97 -6.01 1.12
N ARG A 315 -14.28 -6.90 1.83
CA ARG A 315 -14.86 -8.07 2.49
C ARG A 315 -15.85 -7.70 3.58
N LYS A 316 -15.62 -6.60 4.30
CA LYS A 316 -16.58 -6.07 5.28
C LYS A 316 -17.85 -5.55 4.61
N VAL A 317 -17.72 -4.85 3.48
CA VAL A 317 -18.85 -4.31 2.72
C VAL A 317 -19.66 -5.41 2.04
N ASN A 318 -18.98 -6.43 1.50
CA ASN A 318 -19.59 -7.55 0.77
C ASN A 318 -19.79 -8.80 1.64
N ARG A 319 -19.76 -8.66 2.97
CA ARG A 319 -19.80 -9.80 3.91
C ARG A 319 -20.99 -10.71 3.71
N GLU A 320 -22.18 -10.13 3.50
CA GLU A 320 -23.42 -10.88 3.27
C GLU A 320 -23.36 -11.71 1.99
N ARG A 321 -22.77 -11.15 0.92
CA ARG A 321 -22.60 -11.84 -0.35
C ARG A 321 -21.57 -12.97 -0.24
N GLU A 322 -20.47 -12.76 0.48
CA GLU A 322 -19.50 -13.85 0.75
C GLU A 322 -20.14 -14.98 1.57
N LEU A 323 -20.99 -14.65 2.55
CA LEU A 323 -21.72 -15.66 3.34
C LEU A 323 -22.71 -16.45 2.48
N ALA A 324 -23.41 -15.78 1.58
CA ALA A 324 -24.30 -16.42 0.60
C ALA A 324 -23.51 -17.41 -0.28
N PHE A 325 -22.41 -16.95 -0.87
CA PHE A 325 -21.51 -17.80 -1.65
C PHE A 325 -21.02 -19.01 -0.82
N GLU A 326 -20.57 -18.78 0.41
CA GLU A 326 -20.07 -19.83 1.30
C GLU A 326 -21.16 -20.86 1.64
N ALA A 327 -22.41 -20.41 1.87
CA ALA A 327 -23.54 -21.30 2.08
C ALA A 327 -23.81 -22.18 0.86
N SER A 328 -23.72 -21.62 -0.35
CA SER A 328 -23.88 -22.37 -1.61
C SER A 328 -22.76 -23.40 -1.80
N VAL A 329 -21.51 -23.05 -1.47
CA VAL A 329 -20.38 -23.98 -1.51
C VAL A 329 -20.58 -25.16 -0.56
N ARG A 330 -21.14 -24.95 0.64
CA ARG A 330 -21.42 -26.04 1.58
C ARG A 330 -22.49 -27.02 1.07
N LEU A 331 -23.43 -26.53 0.27
CA LEU A 331 -24.53 -27.35 -0.27
C LEU A 331 -24.16 -28.05 -1.57
N TYR A 332 -23.41 -27.37 -2.44
CA TYR A 332 -23.10 -27.82 -3.80
C TYR A 332 -21.61 -28.08 -4.04
N GLY A 333 -20.78 -28.19 -2.98
CA GLY A 333 -19.33 -28.37 -3.10
C GLY A 333 -18.91 -29.61 -3.92
N ASP A 334 -19.69 -30.68 -3.83
CA ASP A 334 -19.50 -31.94 -4.55
C ASP A 334 -20.37 -32.06 -5.81
N ALA A 335 -21.01 -30.97 -6.24
CA ALA A 335 -21.86 -30.98 -7.43
C ALA A 335 -21.08 -31.39 -8.68
N SER A 336 -21.76 -32.07 -9.60
CA SER A 336 -21.26 -32.32 -10.95
C SER A 336 -21.50 -31.09 -11.84
N PRO A 337 -20.77 -30.94 -12.97
CA PRO A 337 -21.04 -29.86 -13.92
C PRO A 337 -22.52 -29.83 -14.38
N GLY A 338 -23.14 -31.01 -14.55
CA GLY A 338 -24.55 -31.12 -14.95
C GLY A 338 -25.53 -30.54 -13.93
N ASP A 339 -25.24 -30.63 -12.63
CA ASP A 339 -26.10 -30.10 -11.56
C ASP A 339 -26.15 -28.56 -11.55
N VAL A 340 -25.13 -27.92 -12.13
CA VAL A 340 -25.00 -26.47 -12.29
C VAL A 340 -25.52 -26.01 -13.66
N GLY A 341 -26.10 -26.92 -14.44
CA GLY A 341 -26.68 -26.62 -15.76
C GLY A 341 -25.68 -26.64 -16.92
N VAL A 342 -24.48 -27.20 -16.74
CA VAL A 342 -23.53 -27.38 -17.85
C VAL A 342 -24.07 -28.44 -18.82
N PRO A 343 -24.10 -28.17 -20.14
CA PRO A 343 -24.50 -29.17 -21.13
C PRO A 343 -23.62 -30.43 -21.11
N ILE A 344 -24.23 -31.61 -21.24
CA ILE A 344 -23.57 -32.93 -21.17
C ILE A 344 -22.40 -33.09 -22.17
N LYS A 345 -22.46 -32.36 -23.29
CA LYS A 345 -21.41 -32.36 -24.33
C LYS A 345 -20.15 -31.59 -23.94
N LEU A 346 -20.23 -30.77 -22.90
CA LEU A 346 -19.16 -29.89 -22.43
C LEU A 346 -18.48 -30.44 -21.17
N PHE A 347 -18.71 -31.69 -20.80
CA PHE A 347 -17.91 -32.34 -19.76
C PHE A 347 -17.72 -33.84 -20.07
N PRO A 348 -16.71 -34.50 -19.47
CA PRO A 348 -16.40 -35.89 -19.78
C PRO A 348 -17.57 -36.84 -19.52
N PRO A 349 -17.84 -37.80 -20.43
CA PRO A 349 -18.92 -38.78 -20.28
C PRO A 349 -18.66 -39.80 -19.15
N ASN A 350 -17.39 -40.05 -18.81
CA ASN A 350 -16.99 -40.91 -17.69
C ASN A 350 -15.94 -40.19 -16.83
N VAL A 351 -16.18 -40.08 -15.52
CA VAL A 351 -15.22 -39.47 -14.58
C VAL A 351 -13.93 -40.31 -14.48
N SER A 352 -14.02 -41.62 -14.74
CA SER A 352 -12.90 -42.56 -14.75
C SER A 352 -11.89 -42.39 -15.90
N THR A 353 -12.18 -41.54 -16.89
CA THR A 353 -11.19 -41.11 -17.91
C THR A 353 -10.23 -40.03 -17.40
N LEU A 354 -10.58 -39.33 -16.31
CA LEU A 354 -9.72 -38.36 -15.65
C LEU A 354 -8.95 -39.09 -14.54
N GLN A 355 -7.64 -39.25 -14.69
CA GLN A 355 -6.75 -39.83 -13.69
C GLN A 355 -6.73 -38.96 -12.42
N ASP A 356 -7.58 -39.27 -11.44
CA ASP A 356 -7.71 -38.59 -10.13
C ASP A 356 -8.05 -37.08 -10.18
N SER A 357 -8.43 -36.57 -11.35
CA SER A 357 -8.78 -35.17 -11.60
C SER A 357 -10.30 -35.01 -11.80
N TYR A 358 -10.81 -33.78 -11.63
CA TYR A 358 -12.21 -33.46 -11.88
C TYR A 358 -12.34 -32.50 -13.08
N PRO A 359 -13.52 -32.44 -13.74
CA PRO A 359 -13.72 -31.57 -14.90
C PRO A 359 -13.34 -30.12 -14.59
N TYR A 360 -12.61 -29.48 -15.49
CA TYR A 360 -12.17 -28.07 -15.38
C TYR A 360 -11.26 -27.77 -14.17
N GLU A 361 -10.58 -28.76 -13.60
CA GLU A 361 -9.65 -28.55 -12.49
C GLU A 361 -8.57 -27.49 -12.81
N SER A 362 -8.00 -27.51 -14.01
CA SER A 362 -7.00 -26.52 -14.46
C SER A 362 -7.52 -25.09 -14.39
N ALA A 363 -8.77 -24.84 -14.80
CA ALA A 363 -9.41 -23.53 -14.71
C ALA A 363 -9.64 -23.13 -13.25
N VAL A 364 -10.02 -24.06 -12.38
CA VAL A 364 -10.18 -23.81 -10.95
C VAL A 364 -8.85 -23.43 -10.30
N GLN A 365 -7.77 -24.13 -10.66
CA GLN A 365 -6.43 -23.83 -10.17
C GLN A 365 -5.94 -22.46 -10.62
N GLU A 366 -6.16 -22.08 -11.89
CA GLU A 366 -5.84 -20.75 -12.40
C GLU A 366 -6.64 -19.67 -11.66
N LEU A 367 -7.96 -19.86 -11.48
CA LEU A 367 -8.81 -18.90 -10.77
C LEU A 367 -8.36 -18.67 -9.32
N ARG A 368 -7.87 -19.70 -8.63
CA ARG A 368 -7.34 -19.57 -7.27
C ARG A 368 -6.08 -18.71 -7.19
N LEU A 369 -5.33 -18.54 -8.28
CA LEU A 369 -4.17 -17.64 -8.30
C LEU A 369 -4.58 -16.17 -8.15
N LEU A 370 -5.81 -15.81 -8.52
CA LEU A 370 -6.32 -14.45 -8.42
C LEU A 370 -6.14 -13.85 -7.03
N ILE A 371 -6.38 -14.64 -5.98
CA ILE A 371 -6.33 -14.19 -4.58
C ILE A 371 -4.90 -13.95 -4.09
N LYS A 372 -3.90 -14.54 -4.77
CA LYS A 372 -2.48 -14.40 -4.43
C LYS A 372 -1.86 -13.12 -4.98
N ASP A 373 -2.45 -12.53 -6.01
CA ASP A 373 -1.97 -11.28 -6.56
C ASP A 373 -2.50 -10.09 -5.74
N SER A 374 -1.88 -8.93 -5.94
CA SER A 374 -2.24 -7.66 -5.30
C SER A 374 -2.52 -6.55 -6.33
N CYS A 375 -2.14 -6.78 -7.60
CA CYS A 375 -2.34 -5.82 -8.68
C CYS A 375 -3.68 -6.07 -9.39
N PRO A 376 -4.58 -5.08 -9.48
CA PRO A 376 -5.87 -5.21 -10.18
C PRO A 376 -5.73 -5.73 -11.61
N GLN A 377 -4.80 -5.19 -12.40
CA GLN A 377 -4.62 -5.61 -13.79
C GLN A 377 -4.21 -7.07 -13.92
N ARG A 378 -3.28 -7.55 -13.08
CA ARG A 378 -2.88 -8.96 -13.09
C ARG A 378 -4.00 -9.91 -12.66
N LYS A 379 -4.86 -9.46 -11.75
CA LYS A 379 -6.07 -10.20 -11.36
C LYS A 379 -7.06 -10.28 -12.51
N LEU A 380 -7.25 -9.20 -13.26
CA LEU A 380 -8.08 -9.19 -14.46
C LEU A 380 -7.52 -10.15 -15.52
N ASP A 381 -6.21 -10.12 -15.78
CA ASP A 381 -5.53 -11.08 -16.64
C ASP A 381 -5.74 -12.53 -16.18
N CYS A 382 -5.73 -12.78 -14.87
CA CYS A 382 -6.00 -14.09 -14.29
C CYS A 382 -7.43 -14.58 -14.62
N ILE A 383 -8.43 -13.68 -14.60
CA ILE A 383 -9.81 -14.00 -15.01
C ILE A 383 -9.83 -14.35 -16.50
N VAL A 384 -9.20 -13.53 -17.34
CA VAL A 384 -9.14 -13.77 -18.80
C VAL A 384 -8.45 -15.11 -19.10
N ARG A 385 -7.32 -15.42 -18.45
CA ARG A 385 -6.65 -16.73 -18.58
C ARG A 385 -7.54 -17.87 -18.12
N THR A 386 -8.27 -17.71 -17.01
CA THR A 386 -9.23 -18.72 -16.52
C THR A 386 -10.29 -19.03 -17.58
N LEU A 387 -10.91 -18.00 -18.18
CA LEU A 387 -11.92 -18.19 -19.22
C LEU A 387 -11.33 -18.85 -20.49
N ARG A 388 -10.10 -18.51 -20.87
CA ARG A 388 -9.41 -19.18 -21.99
C ARG A 388 -9.15 -20.66 -21.70
N VAL A 389 -8.76 -21.01 -20.47
CA VAL A 389 -8.60 -22.40 -20.04
C VAL A 389 -9.95 -23.14 -20.06
N ILE A 390 -11.03 -22.48 -19.62
CA ILE A 390 -12.40 -23.03 -19.72
C ILE A 390 -12.74 -23.36 -21.17
N CYS A 391 -12.52 -22.41 -22.09
CA CYS A 391 -12.81 -22.62 -23.51
C CYS A 391 -12.02 -23.79 -24.09
N ALA A 392 -10.71 -23.88 -23.80
CA ALA A 392 -9.88 -24.99 -24.25
C ALA A 392 -10.38 -26.34 -23.71
N CYS A 393 -10.68 -26.44 -22.41
CA CYS A 393 -11.21 -27.68 -21.81
C CYS A 393 -12.56 -28.07 -22.44
N ALA A 394 -13.46 -27.10 -22.64
CA ALA A 394 -14.76 -27.36 -23.23
C ALA A 394 -14.66 -27.83 -24.69
N GLU A 395 -13.74 -27.26 -25.49
CA GLU A 395 -13.45 -27.75 -26.84
C GLU A 395 -12.94 -29.19 -26.83
N ASP A 396 -12.00 -29.52 -25.94
CA ASP A 396 -11.48 -30.88 -25.78
C ASP A 396 -12.60 -31.88 -25.43
N TYR A 397 -13.48 -31.52 -24.49
CA TYR A 397 -14.61 -32.38 -24.10
C TYR A 397 -15.61 -32.58 -25.24
N ARG A 398 -15.87 -31.55 -26.07
CA ARG A 398 -16.71 -31.72 -27.26
C ARG A 398 -16.10 -32.70 -28.25
N CYS A 399 -14.79 -32.62 -28.48
CA CYS A 399 -14.08 -33.56 -29.36
C CYS A 399 -14.17 -35.01 -28.86
N LEU A 400 -14.20 -35.24 -27.54
CA LEU A 400 -14.37 -36.58 -26.97
C LEU A 400 -15.78 -37.15 -27.21
N HIS A 401 -16.80 -36.30 -27.37
CA HIS A 401 -18.18 -36.72 -27.66
C HIS A 401 -18.48 -36.86 -29.15
N GLU A 402 -17.68 -36.27 -30.04
CA GLU A 402 -17.87 -36.31 -31.50
C GLU A 402 -16.97 -37.38 -32.16
N THR A 403 -17.41 -38.64 -32.19
CA THR A 403 -16.63 -39.74 -32.79
C THR A 403 -16.69 -39.83 -34.33
N ASP A 404 -17.59 -39.13 -35.05
CA ASP A 404 -17.85 -39.42 -36.49
C ASP A 404 -18.30 -38.24 -37.40
N SER A 405 -17.93 -36.97 -37.14
CA SER A 405 -18.19 -35.92 -38.16
C SER A 405 -17.18 -34.78 -38.19
N THR A 406 -17.01 -34.18 -39.38
CA THR A 406 -16.12 -33.07 -39.72
C THR A 406 -16.02 -32.02 -38.59
N PRO A 407 -14.80 -31.51 -38.28
CA PRO A 407 -14.61 -30.57 -37.18
C PRO A 407 -15.40 -29.30 -37.48
N LYS A 408 -16.57 -29.17 -36.86
CA LYS A 408 -17.27 -27.90 -36.81
C LYS A 408 -16.73 -27.20 -35.58
N THR A 409 -15.92 -26.18 -35.80
CA THR A 409 -15.49 -25.20 -34.80
C THR A 409 -16.73 -24.44 -34.31
N ALA A 410 -17.59 -25.10 -33.54
CA ALA A 410 -18.70 -24.46 -32.87
C ALA A 410 -18.11 -23.78 -31.63
N ALA A 411 -17.72 -22.52 -31.79
CA ALA A 411 -17.30 -21.66 -30.70
C ALA A 411 -18.34 -21.74 -29.56
N ILE A 412 -17.85 -21.80 -28.32
CA ILE A 412 -18.69 -21.83 -27.12
C ILE A 412 -19.46 -20.51 -27.04
N GLY A 413 -20.79 -20.61 -26.97
CA GLY A 413 -21.64 -19.43 -26.80
C GLY A 413 -21.61 -18.90 -25.37
N ALA A 414 -22.07 -17.67 -25.16
CA ALA A 414 -22.20 -17.09 -23.82
C ALA A 414 -23.13 -17.93 -22.91
N ASP A 415 -24.19 -18.51 -23.50
CA ASP A 415 -25.16 -19.37 -22.79
C ASP A 415 -24.53 -20.69 -22.30
N ASP A 416 -23.49 -21.16 -22.98
CA ASP A 416 -22.72 -22.35 -22.61
C ASP A 416 -21.61 -22.01 -21.59
N LEU A 417 -21.02 -20.81 -21.70
CA LEU A 417 -19.90 -20.38 -20.87
C LEU A 417 -20.30 -20.10 -19.42
N LEU A 418 -21.44 -19.43 -19.20
CA LEU A 418 -21.83 -18.97 -17.86
C LEU A 418 -22.07 -20.12 -16.86
N PRO A 419 -22.75 -21.23 -17.21
CA PRO A 419 -22.86 -22.40 -16.33
C PRO A 419 -21.50 -23.03 -16.00
N ILE A 420 -20.59 -23.11 -16.97
CA ILE A 420 -19.23 -23.66 -16.73
C ILE A 420 -18.45 -22.75 -15.79
N LEU A 421 -18.50 -21.43 -16.01
CA LEU A 421 -17.83 -20.46 -15.15
C LEU A 421 -18.40 -20.47 -13.73
N SER A 422 -19.71 -20.64 -13.58
CA SER A 422 -20.37 -20.80 -12.29
C SER A 422 -19.91 -22.07 -11.56
N TYR A 423 -19.79 -23.18 -12.29
CA TYR A 423 -19.21 -24.42 -11.75
C TYR A 423 -17.76 -24.23 -11.31
N VAL A 424 -16.91 -23.60 -12.12
CA VAL A 424 -15.51 -23.31 -11.80
C VAL A 424 -15.40 -22.39 -10.57
N ALA A 425 -16.22 -21.35 -10.50
CA ALA A 425 -16.29 -20.44 -9.35
C ALA A 425 -16.70 -21.20 -8.08
N LEU A 426 -17.74 -22.03 -8.13
CA LEU A 426 -18.19 -22.86 -7.00
C LEU A 426 -17.08 -23.82 -6.52
N ARG A 427 -16.42 -24.52 -7.45
CA ARG A 427 -15.33 -25.46 -7.17
C ARG A 427 -14.04 -24.79 -6.68
N SER A 428 -13.88 -23.49 -6.91
CA SER A 428 -12.78 -22.72 -6.33
C SER A 428 -12.83 -22.69 -4.80
N GLN A 429 -14.04 -22.78 -4.23
CA GLN A 429 -14.30 -22.68 -2.78
C GLN A 429 -13.72 -21.41 -2.15
N CYS A 430 -13.75 -20.30 -2.90
CA CYS A 430 -13.14 -19.04 -2.52
C CYS A 430 -14.19 -17.92 -2.43
N PRO A 431 -14.88 -17.73 -1.29
CA PRO A 431 -15.86 -16.65 -1.10
C PRO A 431 -15.27 -15.25 -1.34
N GLN A 432 -13.97 -15.08 -1.09
CA GLN A 432 -13.25 -13.82 -1.32
C GLN A 432 -13.33 -13.33 -2.78
N LEU A 433 -13.59 -14.21 -3.76
CA LEU A 433 -13.76 -13.82 -5.16
C LEU A 433 -14.85 -12.76 -5.37
N VAL A 434 -15.89 -12.76 -4.54
CA VAL A 434 -16.96 -11.74 -4.58
C VAL A 434 -16.40 -10.35 -4.31
N SER A 435 -15.62 -10.21 -3.24
CA SER A 435 -14.98 -8.94 -2.86
C SER A 435 -13.88 -8.53 -3.82
N GLU A 436 -13.11 -9.50 -4.33
CA GLU A 436 -12.07 -9.26 -5.32
C GLU A 436 -12.67 -8.70 -6.62
N CYS A 437 -13.69 -9.34 -7.18
CA CYS A 437 -14.33 -8.86 -8.41
C CYS A 437 -15.01 -7.50 -8.23
N ALA A 438 -15.60 -7.23 -7.06
CA ALA A 438 -16.14 -5.91 -6.73
C ALA A 438 -15.04 -4.84 -6.68
N ALA A 439 -13.85 -5.17 -6.18
CA ALA A 439 -12.71 -4.25 -6.19
C ALA A 439 -12.14 -4.04 -7.59
N LEU A 440 -12.12 -5.08 -8.45
CA LEU A 440 -11.69 -4.94 -9.84
C LEU A 440 -12.62 -4.01 -10.64
N GLU A 441 -13.94 -4.10 -10.44
CA GLU A 441 -14.89 -3.18 -11.08
C GLU A 441 -14.62 -1.72 -10.69
N GLU A 442 -14.24 -1.48 -9.43
CA GLU A 442 -13.96 -0.13 -8.94
C GLU A 442 -12.59 0.40 -9.39
N PHE A 443 -11.55 -0.43 -9.48
CA PHE A 443 -10.18 0.04 -9.71
C PHE A 443 -9.63 -0.13 -11.12
N ILE A 444 -10.25 -0.97 -11.96
CA ILE A 444 -9.81 -1.13 -13.34
C ILE A 444 -10.27 0.08 -14.16
N HIS A 445 -9.33 0.68 -14.89
CA HIS A 445 -9.62 1.81 -15.76
C HIS A 445 -10.67 1.46 -16.82
N GLU A 446 -11.65 2.36 -17.03
CA GLU A 446 -12.80 2.16 -17.93
C GLU A 446 -12.42 1.69 -19.34
N GLY A 447 -11.28 2.13 -19.85
CA GLY A 447 -10.75 1.71 -21.16
C GLY A 447 -10.58 0.19 -21.30
N TYR A 448 -10.18 -0.51 -20.24
CA TYR A 448 -10.06 -1.97 -20.23
C TYR A 448 -11.43 -2.66 -20.07
N LEU A 449 -12.38 -2.00 -19.41
CA LEU A 449 -13.73 -2.54 -19.20
C LEU A 449 -14.59 -2.52 -20.47
N ILE A 450 -14.18 -1.79 -21.51
CA ILE A 450 -14.87 -1.78 -22.82
C ILE A 450 -14.45 -2.99 -23.70
N GLY A 451 -13.33 -3.64 -23.37
CA GLY A 451 -12.73 -4.73 -24.14
C GLY A 451 -13.20 -6.15 -23.79
N GLU A 452 -12.40 -7.13 -24.21
CA GLU A 452 -12.58 -8.55 -23.85
C GLU A 452 -12.50 -8.73 -22.33
N GLU A 453 -11.61 -7.98 -21.69
CA GLU A 453 -11.34 -8.05 -20.26
C GLU A 453 -12.57 -7.66 -19.43
N GLY A 454 -13.27 -6.59 -19.83
CA GLY A 454 -14.54 -6.19 -19.21
C GLY A 454 -15.66 -7.20 -19.40
N TYR A 455 -15.74 -7.85 -20.58
CA TYR A 455 -16.66 -8.95 -20.81
C TYR A 455 -16.37 -10.15 -19.89
N CYS A 456 -15.09 -10.51 -19.71
CA CYS A 456 -14.65 -11.57 -18.81
C CYS A 456 -15.01 -11.26 -17.35
N LEU A 457 -14.75 -10.03 -16.89
CA LEU A 457 -15.09 -9.60 -15.53
C LEU A 457 -16.60 -9.63 -15.28
N THR A 458 -17.39 -9.09 -16.22
CA THR A 458 -18.86 -9.09 -16.12
C THR A 458 -19.44 -10.51 -16.10
N SER A 459 -18.87 -11.41 -16.91
CA SER A 459 -19.26 -12.83 -16.92
C SER A 459 -18.93 -13.50 -15.59
N MET A 460 -17.77 -13.20 -15.01
CA MET A 460 -17.37 -13.70 -13.69
C MET A 460 -18.30 -13.19 -12.58
N GLN A 461 -18.64 -11.90 -12.58
CA GLN A 461 -19.58 -11.32 -11.61
C GLN A 461 -20.99 -11.92 -11.74
N SER A 462 -21.43 -12.22 -12.97
CA SER A 462 -22.70 -12.90 -13.23
C SER A 462 -22.69 -14.33 -12.70
N ALA A 463 -21.59 -15.06 -12.91
CA ALA A 463 -21.40 -16.41 -12.38
C ALA A 463 -21.38 -16.42 -10.84
N LEU A 464 -20.68 -15.46 -10.21
CA LEU A 464 -20.67 -15.30 -8.75
C LEU A 464 -22.06 -15.00 -8.20
N SER A 465 -22.81 -14.10 -8.85
CA SER A 465 -24.19 -13.77 -8.45
C SER A 465 -25.12 -14.98 -8.54
N TYR A 466 -24.94 -15.82 -9.57
CA TYR A 466 -25.67 -17.09 -9.67
C TYR A 466 -25.29 -18.04 -8.52
N VAL A 467 -24.00 -18.21 -8.24
CA VAL A 467 -23.54 -19.06 -7.11
C VAL A 467 -24.06 -18.53 -5.77
N GLU A 468 -24.06 -17.22 -5.54
CA GLU A 468 -24.65 -16.58 -4.37
C GLU A 468 -26.14 -16.93 -4.23
N SER A 469 -26.89 -17.11 -5.32
CA SER A 469 -28.33 -17.42 -5.25
C SER A 469 -28.65 -18.90 -4.96
N LEU A 470 -27.71 -19.82 -5.15
CA LEU A 470 -27.96 -21.27 -5.04
C LEU A 470 -28.47 -21.69 -3.65
N HIS A 471 -27.94 -21.12 -2.57
CA HIS A 471 -28.33 -21.48 -1.21
C HIS A 471 -29.76 -21.04 -0.84
N ALA A 472 -30.31 -20.03 -1.53
CA ALA A 472 -31.65 -19.53 -1.26
C ALA A 472 -32.74 -20.43 -1.88
N GLY A 473 -32.33 -21.43 -2.66
CA GLY A 473 -33.22 -22.31 -3.39
C GLY A 473 -33.58 -21.71 -4.74
N THR A 474 -33.26 -22.47 -5.79
CA THR A 474 -33.90 -22.52 -7.11
C THR A 474 -35.27 -21.83 -7.17
N LEU A 475 -35.42 -20.92 -8.15
CA LEU A 475 -36.67 -20.37 -8.67
C LEU A 475 -37.93 -21.17 -8.35
#